data_AF-A0A3E2B0T1-F1
#
_entry.id   AF-A0A3E2B0T1-F1
#
_cell.length_a   1.000
_cell.length_b   1.000
_cell.length_c   1.000
_cell.angle_alpha   90.00
_cell.angle_beta   90.00
_cell.angle_gamma   90.00
#
_symmetry.space_group_name_H-M   'P 1'
#
loop_
_entity.id
_entity.type
_entity.pdbx_description
1 polymer ?
#
loop_
_entity_poly.entity_id
_entity_poly.type
_entity_poly.pdbx_seq_one_letter_code
_entity_poly.pdbx_strand_id
1 'polypeptide(L)' 'MDKGFPQKKVLSLVLCVAVMLSVMVMGAGAAFSDQDKIENTEAVNMCTALNIIGGYPDGSYKPEGNIKRSEITKMI' A
#
# COMPACT_ATOMS: atom_id res chain seq x y z
N MET A 1 -36.24 31.68 -14.15
CA MET A 1 -35.63 31.93 -12.83
C MET A 1 -34.76 30.72 -12.52
N ASP A 2 -33.68 30.62 -13.29
CA ASP A 2 -32.81 29.47 -13.33
C ASP A 2 -31.94 29.51 -12.09
N LYS A 3 -32.32 28.72 -11.07
CA LYS A 3 -31.44 28.45 -9.92
C LYS A 3 -30.30 27.59 -10.43
N GLY A 4 -29.31 28.26 -11.02
CA GLY A 4 -28.08 27.67 -11.51
C GLY A 4 -27.48 26.80 -10.41
N PHE A 5 -27.28 25.53 -10.75
CA PHE A 5 -26.57 24.53 -9.97
C PHE A 5 -25.37 25.18 -9.24
N PRO A 6 -25.12 24.93 -7.94
CA PRO A 6 -24.15 25.67 -7.16
C PRO A 6 -22.71 25.30 -7.57
N GLN A 7 -22.26 25.80 -8.74
CA GLN A 7 -21.00 25.45 -9.40
C GLN A 7 -19.79 25.62 -8.47
N LYS A 8 -19.80 26.63 -7.60
CA LYS A 8 -18.77 26.88 -6.58
C LYS A 8 -18.68 25.82 -5.48
N LYS A 9 -19.82 25.21 -5.09
CA LYS A 9 -19.85 24.11 -4.12
C LYS A 9 -19.41 22.80 -4.77
N VAL A 10 -19.80 22.59 -6.03
CA VAL A 10 -19.44 21.39 -6.79
C VAL A 10 -17.96 21.39 -7.14
N LEU A 11 -17.40 22.54 -7.55
CA LEU A 11 -15.98 22.69 -7.80
C LEU A 11 -15.14 22.44 -6.54
N SER A 12 -15.57 22.96 -5.39
CA SER A 12 -14.91 22.69 -4.11
C SER A 12 -14.97 21.21 -3.71
N LEU A 13 -16.10 20.54 -3.93
CA LEU A 13 -16.24 19.11 -3.63
C LEU A 13 -15.36 18.25 -4.54
N VAL A 14 -15.30 18.57 -5.84
CA VAL A 14 -14.44 17.89 -6.81
C VAL A 14 -12.96 18.07 -6.46
N LEU A 15 -12.57 19.28 -6.04
CA LEU A 15 -11.19 19.55 -5.58
C LEU A 15 -10.85 18.73 -4.33
N CYS A 16 -11.75 18.70 -3.33
CA CYS A 16 -11.53 17.91 -2.11
C CYS A 16 -11.37 16.42 -2.43
N VAL A 17 -12.21 15.86 -3.30
CA VAL A 17 -12.12 14.45 -3.72
C VAL A 17 -10.83 14.18 -4.50
N ALA A 18 -10.41 15.08 -5.39
CA ALA A 18 -9.16 14.94 -6.14
C ALA A 18 -7.92 14.95 -5.23
N VAL A 19 -7.92 15.83 -4.22
CA VAL A 19 -6.85 15.85 -3.21
C VAL A 19 -6.87 14.56 -2.39
N MET A 20 -8.04 14.10 -1.92
CA MET A 20 -8.14 12.86 -1.15
C MET A 20 -7.68 11.63 -1.95
N LEU A 21 -8.01 11.53 -3.23
CA LEU A 21 -7.51 10.44 -4.09
C LEU A 21 -5.99 10.47 -4.23
N SER A 22 -5.38 11.65 -4.32
CA SER A 22 -3.92 11.77 -4.47
C SER A 22 -3.13 11.29 -3.25
N VAL A 23 -3.73 11.32 -2.05
CA VAL A 23 -3.08 10.83 -0.81
C VAL A 23 -3.16 9.31 -0.66
N MET A 24 -4.08 8.64 -1.36
CA MET A 24 -4.27 7.18 -1.24
C MET A 24 -3.19 6.35 -1.94
N VAL A 25 -2.28 6.98 -2.70
CA VAL A 25 -1.20 6.28 -3.41
C VAL A 25 0.08 6.15 -2.57
N MET A 26 0.15 6.82 -1.41
CA MET A 26 1.37 6.91 -0.62
C MET A 26 1.17 6.25 0.75
N GLY A 27 1.53 4.97 0.86
CA GLY A 27 1.74 4.33 2.17
C GLY A 27 0.92 3.07 2.49
N ALA A 28 0.70 2.19 1.53
CA ALA A 28 0.47 0.79 1.87
C ALA A 28 1.82 0.06 1.79
N GLY A 29 2.50 -0.12 2.93
CA GLY A 29 3.50 -1.20 3.03
C GLY A 29 2.84 -2.49 2.54
N ALA A 30 3.56 -3.31 1.78
CA ALA A 30 2.95 -4.45 1.10
C ALA A 30 2.10 -5.25 2.09
N ALA A 31 0.78 -5.25 1.87
CA ALA A 31 -0.13 -6.06 2.66
C ALA A 31 0.04 -7.49 2.16
N PHE A 32 0.86 -8.27 2.85
CA PHE A 32 1.09 -9.65 2.49
C PHE A 32 -0.16 -10.48 2.79
N SER A 33 -0.44 -11.49 1.96
CA SER A 33 -1.62 -12.35 2.14
C SER A 33 -1.58 -13.19 3.42
N ASP A 34 -0.42 -13.31 4.04
CA ASP A 34 -0.12 -14.04 5.27
C ASP A 34 0.34 -13.11 6.41
N GLN A 35 -0.14 -11.87 6.43
CA GLN A 35 0.15 -10.87 7.46
C GLN A 35 -0.12 -11.36 8.88
N ASP A 36 -1.14 -12.21 9.06
CA ASP A 36 -1.53 -12.81 10.34
C ASP A 36 -0.45 -13.72 10.94
N LYS A 37 0.46 -14.22 10.11
CA LYS A 37 1.59 -15.06 10.52
C LYS A 37 2.86 -14.25 10.82
N ILE A 38 2.82 -12.93 10.61
CA ILE A 38 3.99 -12.06 10.78
C ILE A 38 4.02 -11.55 12.22
N GLU A 39 4.90 -12.12 13.04
CA GLU A 39 5.07 -11.67 14.43
C GLU A 39 5.58 -10.22 14.52
N ASN A 40 6.61 -9.87 13.72
CA ASN A 40 7.19 -8.54 13.72
C ASN A 40 6.75 -7.72 12.51
N THR A 41 5.48 -7.34 12.53
CA THR A 41 4.86 -6.55 11.45
C THR A 41 5.54 -5.19 11.27
N GLU A 42 5.99 -4.53 12.34
CA GLU A 42 6.66 -3.22 12.24
C GLU A 42 7.97 -3.31 11.46
N ALA A 43 8.84 -4.28 11.79
CA ALA A 43 10.09 -4.47 11.08
C ALA A 43 9.87 -4.86 9.62
N VAL A 44 8.90 -5.75 9.35
CA VAL A 44 8.57 -6.15 7.99
C VAL A 44 8.06 -4.96 7.18
N ASN A 45 7.18 -4.14 7.76
CA ASN A 45 6.66 -2.95 7.09
C ASN A 45 7.76 -1.93 6.80
N MET A 46 8.67 -1.70 7.75
CA MET A 46 9.80 -0.79 7.56
C MET A 46 10.75 -1.29 6.46
N CYS A 47 11.14 -2.56 6.51
CA CYS A 47 12.01 -3.15 5.50
C CYS A 47 11.35 -3.18 4.11
N THR A 48 10.04 -3.41 4.04
CA THR A 48 9.27 -3.34 2.80
C THR A 48 9.22 -1.92 2.26
N ALA A 49 8.95 -0.93 3.12
CA ALA A 49 8.93 0.48 2.74
C ALA A 49 10.31 0.97 2.23
N LEU A 50 11.39 0.39 2.75
CA LEU A 50 12.76 0.65 2.32
C LEU A 50 13.16 -0.18 1.07
N ASN A 51 12.28 -1.00 0.51
CA ASN A 51 12.56 -1.94 -0.59
C ASN A 51 13.73 -2.89 -0.28
N ILE A 52 13.90 -3.27 0.99
CA ILE A 52 14.92 -4.23 1.44
C ILE A 52 14.39 -5.67 1.34
N ILE A 53 13.09 -5.84 1.58
CA ILE A 53 12.40 -7.13 1.44
C ILE A 53 11.19 -6.95 0.55
N GLY A 54 10.94 -7.93 -0.31
CA GLY A 54 9.77 -8.03 -1.17
C GLY A 54 9.03 -9.33 -0.93
N GLY A 55 7.77 -9.40 -1.38
CA GLY A 55 6.96 -10.61 -1.29
C GLY A 55 7.21 -11.59 -2.44
N TYR A 56 6.58 -12.74 -2.35
CA TYR A 56 6.48 -13.69 -3.45
C TYR A 56 5.46 -13.23 -4.50
N PRO A 57 5.51 -13.76 -5.74
CA PRO A 57 4.54 -13.42 -6.78
C PRO A 57 3.08 -13.76 -6.45
N ASP A 58 2.87 -14.65 -5.47
CA ASP A 58 1.56 -15.02 -4.93
C ASP A 58 1.04 -14.01 -3.88
N GLY A 59 1.82 -12.97 -3.57
CA GLY A 59 1.49 -11.93 -2.60
C GLY A 59 1.79 -12.27 -1.14
N SER A 60 2.44 -13.41 -0.86
CA SER A 60 2.82 -13.81 0.50
C SER A 60 4.25 -13.37 0.88
N TYR A 61 4.54 -13.32 2.18
CA TYR A 61 5.88 -13.09 2.74
C TYR A 61 6.57 -14.39 3.18
N LYS A 62 5.79 -15.39 3.64
CA LYS A 62 6.21 -16.70 4.15
C LYS A 62 7.15 -16.61 5.37
N PRO A 63 6.71 -15.98 6.48
CA PRO A 63 7.56 -15.72 7.66
C PRO A 63 8.12 -17.00 8.32
N GLU A 64 7.38 -18.10 8.27
CA GLU A 64 7.76 -19.39 8.88
C GLU A 64 8.58 -20.30 7.95
N GLY A 65 8.72 -19.93 6.68
CA GLY A 65 9.41 -20.73 5.68
C GLY A 65 10.93 -20.59 5.76
N ASN A 66 11.65 -21.69 5.48
CA ASN A 66 13.09 -21.59 5.23
C ASN A 66 13.35 -20.83 3.93
N ILE A 67 13.98 -19.67 4.05
CA ILE A 67 14.41 -18.89 2.89
C ILE A 67 15.65 -19.52 2.23
N LYS A 68 15.61 -19.70 0.91
CA LYS A 68 16.77 -20.10 0.11
C LYS A 68 17.55 -18.86 -0.32
N ARG A 69 18.88 -19.00 -0.48
CA ARG A 69 19.74 -17.92 -1.01
C ARG A 69 19.25 -17.35 -2.34
N SER A 70 18.70 -18.21 -3.21
CA SER A 70 18.12 -17.80 -4.50
C SER A 70 16.86 -16.93 -4.35
N GLU A 71 16.10 -17.13 -3.27
CA GLU A 71 14.86 -16.38 -3.01
C GLU A 71 15.16 -14.97 -2.51
N ILE A 72 16.21 -14.81 -1.69
CA ILE A 72 16.70 -13.49 -1.26
C ILE A 72 17.09 -12.62 -2.47
N THR A 73 17.67 -13.22 -3.51
CA THR A 73 18.05 -12.48 -4.74
C THR A 73 16.83 -12.07 -5.58
N LYS A 74 15.71 -12.79 -5.43
CA LYS A 74 14.45 -12.51 -6.15
C LYS A 74 13.56 -11.52 -5.40
N MET A 75 13.74 -11.41 -4.09
CA MET A 75 13.03 -10.45 -3.23
C MET A 75 13.72 -9.08 -3.33
N ILE A 76 13.17 -8.21 -4.17
CA ILE A 76 13.40 -6.75 -4.26
C ILE A 76 12.15 -6.10 -4.82
#